data_AF-A0A1W9LPZ0-F1
#
_entry.id   AF-A0A1W9LPZ0-F1
#
_cell.length_a   1.000
_cell.length_b   1.000
_cell.length_c   1.000
_cell.angle_alpha   90.00
_cell.angle_beta   90.00
_cell.angle_gamma   90.00
#
_symmetry.space_group_name_H-M   'P 1'
#
loop_
_entity.id
_entity.type
_entity.pdbx_description
1 polymer ?
#
loop_
_entity_poly.entity_id
_entity_poly.type
_entity_poly.pdbx_seq_one_letter_code
_entity_poly.pdbx_strand_id
1 'polypeptide(L)' 'MSDKTAGNYETVPPSDFRNSPTIEELAEVQGVKPLQNISDLFGTWPGEEDDGFEEEIRRLRQEDIHKVSDDEIL' A
#
# COMPACT_ATOMS: atom_id res chain seq x y z
N MET A 1 2.03 -44.61 -27.06
CA MET A 1 1.01 -43.55 -27.08
C MET A 1 1.18 -42.76 -25.81
N SER A 2 1.84 -41.61 -25.89
CA SER A 2 2.11 -40.73 -24.74
C SER A 2 0.91 -39.84 -24.53
N ASP A 3 0.17 -40.09 -23.44
CA ASP A 3 -0.95 -39.22 -23.08
C ASP A 3 -0.36 -37.96 -22.41
N LYS A 4 -0.36 -36.87 -23.16
CA LYS A 4 0.00 -35.53 -22.67
C LYS A 4 -1.21 -34.95 -21.96
N THR A 5 -1.40 -35.30 -20.70
CA THR A 5 -2.29 -34.53 -19.83
C THR A 5 -1.49 -33.35 -19.25
N ALA A 6 -1.41 -32.27 -20.02
CA ALA A 6 -1.01 -30.98 -19.50
C ALA A 6 -2.12 -30.47 -18.57
N GLY A 7 -2.07 -30.89 -17.30
CA GLY A 7 -2.94 -30.36 -16.27
C GLY A 7 -2.58 -28.90 -16.04
N ASN A 8 -3.48 -28.00 -16.41
CA ASN A 8 -3.42 -26.60 -16.03
C ASN A 8 -3.47 -26.53 -14.49
N TYR A 9 -2.32 -26.35 -13.83
CA TYR A 9 -2.26 -25.96 -12.44
C TYR A 9 -2.61 -24.46 -12.36
N GLU A 10 -3.90 -24.14 -12.51
CA GLU A 10 -4.39 -22.87 -11.96
C GLU A 10 -4.18 -22.97 -10.45
N THR A 11 -3.08 -22.39 -9.98
CA THR A 11 -2.83 -22.21 -8.55
C THR A 11 -3.91 -21.26 -8.06
N VAL A 12 -5.00 -21.84 -7.56
CA VAL A 12 -5.99 -21.09 -6.79
C VAL A 12 -5.19 -20.50 -5.62
N PRO A 13 -5.14 -19.17 -5.48
CA PRO A 13 -4.44 -18.58 -4.34
C PRO A 13 -5.04 -19.18 -3.07
N PRO A 14 -4.24 -19.41 -2.02
CA PRO A 14 -4.74 -19.90 -0.75
C PRO A 14 -5.99 -19.11 -0.34
N SER A 15 -6.97 -19.77 0.26
CA SER A 15 -8.21 -19.12 0.75
C SER A 15 -7.93 -17.85 1.55
N ASP A 16 -6.77 -17.85 2.23
CA ASP A 16 -6.35 -16.81 3.15
C ASP A 16 -5.57 -15.68 2.46
N PHE A 17 -5.28 -15.78 1.17
CA PHE A 17 -4.65 -14.71 0.38
C PHE A 17 -5.49 -13.43 0.37
N ARG A 18 -6.82 -13.57 0.44
CA ARG A 18 -7.75 -12.42 0.50
C ARG A 18 -7.97 -11.90 1.91
N ASN A 19 -7.50 -12.62 2.93
CA ASN A 19 -7.59 -12.20 4.31
C ASN A 19 -6.32 -11.42 4.65
N SER A 20 -6.27 -10.17 4.22
CA SER A 20 -5.17 -9.28 4.59
C SER A 20 -5.19 -9.08 6.11
N PRO A 21 -4.07 -9.31 6.81
CA PRO A 21 -3.98 -9.01 8.24
C PRO A 21 -4.22 -7.52 8.47
N THR A 22 -4.79 -7.18 9.63
CA THR A 22 -4.98 -5.77 10.00
C THR A 22 -3.63 -5.08 10.24
N ILE A 23 -3.63 -3.75 10.29
CA ILE A 23 -2.42 -2.99 10.61
C ILE A 23 -1.87 -3.39 11.99
N GLU A 24 -2.75 -3.64 12.95
CA GLU A 24 -2.39 -4.08 14.31
C GLU A 24 -1.75 -5.47 14.31
N GLU A 25 -2.33 -6.42 13.58
CA GLU A 25 -1.78 -7.77 13.43
C GLU A 25 -0.40 -7.74 12.75
N LEU A 26 -0.23 -6.90 11.73
CA LEU A 26 1.06 -6.68 11.07
C LEU A 26 2.09 -6.08 12.03
N ALA A 27 1.69 -5.09 12.84
CA ALA A 27 2.57 -4.48 13.83
C ALA A 27 3.02 -5.49 14.90
N GLU A 28 2.11 -6.35 15.37
CA GLU A 28 2.43 -7.41 16.33
C GLU A 28 3.42 -8.43 15.76
N VAL A 29 3.15 -8.94 14.54
CA VAL A 29 4.03 -9.91 13.86
C VAL A 29 5.43 -9.34 13.61
N GLN A 30 5.52 -8.05 13.28
CA GLN A 30 6.79 -7.38 13.01
C GLN A 30 7.47 -6.83 14.29
N GLY A 31 6.81 -6.93 15.45
CA GLY A 31 7.31 -6.39 16.71
C GLY A 31 7.42 -4.86 16.72
N VAL A 32 6.67 -4.18 15.85
CA VAL A 32 6.64 -2.71 15.76
C VAL A 32 5.84 -2.17 16.93
N LYS A 33 6.39 -1.17 17.62
CA LYS A 33 5.71 -0.50 18.74
C LYS A 33 5.29 0.90 18.32
N PRO A 34 4.14 1.40 18.80
CA PRO A 34 3.77 2.79 18.61
C PRO A 34 4.86 3.72 19.15
N LEU A 35 5.26 4.70 18.33
CA LEU A 35 6.21 5.72 18.74
C LEU A 35 5.62 6.55 19.88
N GLN A 36 6.39 6.71 20.95
CA GLN A 36 5.98 7.47 22.14
C GLN A 36 6.40 8.94 22.05
N ASN A 37 7.38 9.26 21.21
CA ASN A 37 7.90 10.59 21.01
C ASN A 37 7.92 10.92 19.51
N ILE A 38 7.19 11.96 19.12
CA ILE A 38 7.10 12.37 17.71
C ILE A 38 8.43 12.92 17.18
N SER A 39 9.30 13.38 18.06
CA SER A 39 10.64 13.88 17.69
C SER A 39 11.51 12.79 17.07
N ASP A 40 11.21 11.52 17.35
CA ASP A 40 11.93 10.36 16.82
C ASP A 40 11.70 10.17 15.30
N LEU A 41 10.72 10.88 14.72
CA LEU A 41 10.44 10.89 13.28
C LEU A 41 11.24 11.96 12.51
N PHE A 42 11.86 12.91 13.21
CA PHE A 42 12.56 14.01 12.54
C PHE A 42 13.89 13.54 11.96
N GLY A 43 14.08 13.74 10.66
CA GLY A 43 15.31 13.32 9.96
C GLY A 43 15.43 11.80 9.76
N THR A 44 14.40 11.02 10.13
CA THR A 44 14.30 9.59 9.83
C THR A 44 13.33 9.31 8.69
N TRP A 45 12.85 10.36 8.00
CA TRP A 45 12.00 10.16 6.84
C TRP A 45 12.78 9.36 5.80
N PRO A 46 12.29 8.17 5.40
CA PRO A 46 13.00 7.33 4.44
C PRO A 46 12.91 7.98 3.06
N GLY A 47 14.05 8.36 2.50
CA GLY A 47 14.14 9.05 1.22
C GLY A 47 15.39 9.91 1.14
N GLU A 48 15.79 10.28 -0.07
CA GLU A 48 16.75 11.37 -0.27
C GLU A 48 16.00 12.71 -0.05
N GLU A 49 16.73 13.79 0.22
CA GLU A 49 16.14 15.12 0.48
C GLU A 49 15.26 15.64 -0.67
N ASP A 50 15.48 15.15 -1.90
CA ASP A 50 14.72 15.51 -3.11
C ASP A 50 14.27 14.23 -3.85
N ASP A 51 13.58 13.35 -3.13
CA ASP A 51 12.99 12.12 -3.71
C ASP A 51 11.68 12.37 -4.49
N GLY A 52 11.28 13.65 -4.62
CA GLY A 52 10.06 14.06 -5.30
C GLY A 52 8.79 13.89 -4.46
N PHE A 53 8.89 13.62 -3.15
CA PHE A 53 7.75 13.49 -2.25
C PHE A 53 6.81 14.70 -2.31
N GLU A 54 7.32 15.93 -2.23
CA GLU A 54 6.51 17.14 -2.27
C GLU A 54 5.75 17.31 -3.59
N GLU A 55 6.38 16.99 -4.72
CA GLU A 55 5.78 17.11 -6.05
C GLU A 55 4.68 16.05 -6.24
N GLU A 56 4.90 14.82 -5.76
CA GLU A 56 3.90 13.75 -5.79
C GLU A 56 2.70 14.08 -4.90
N ILE A 57 2.93 14.56 -3.66
CA ILE A 57 1.85 15.01 -2.77
C ILE A 57 1.09 16.19 -3.38
N ARG A 58 1.81 17.11 -4.05
CA ARG A 58 1.19 18.22 -4.76
C ARG A 58 0.31 17.74 -5.91
N ARG A 59 0.76 16.75 -6.69
CA ARG A 59 -0.03 16.12 -7.75
C ARG A 59 -1.29 15.48 -7.19
N LEU A 60 -1.17 14.64 -6.17
CA LEU A 60 -2.30 13.94 -5.54
C LEU A 60 -3.37 14.92 -5.03
N ARG A 61 -2.95 15.99 -4.34
CA ARG A 61 -3.88 17.03 -3.87
C ARG A 61 -4.60 17.73 -5.02
N GLN A 62 -3.91 17.96 -6.14
CA GLN A 62 -4.52 18.59 -7.31
C GLN A 62 -5.49 17.64 -8.02
N GLU A 63 -5.17 16.36 -8.12
CA GLU A 63 -6.05 15.31 -8.65
C GLU A 63 -7.34 15.19 -7.84
N ASP A 64 -7.25 15.25 -6.51
CA ASP A 64 -8.43 15.21 -5.64
C ASP A 64 -9.32 16.46 -5.80
N ILE A 65 -8.73 17.64 -6.01
CA ILE A 65 -9.50 18.87 -6.29
C ILE A 65 -10.27 18.75 -7.62
N HIS A 66 -9.71 18.08 -8.63
CA HIS A 66 -10.38 17.93 -9.93
C HIS A 66 -11.51 16.89 -9.89
N LYS A 67 -11.42 15.88 -9.02
CA LYS A 67 -12.54 14.93 -8.82
C LYS A 67 -13.73 15.58 -8.12
N VAL A 68 -13.50 16.47 -7.16
CA VAL A 68 -14.59 17.19 -6.46
C VAL A 68 -15.38 18.09 -7.42
N SER A 69 -14.74 18.69 -8.42
CA SER A 69 -15.44 19.54 -9.40
C SER A 69 -16.32 18.76 -10.38
N ASP A 70 -16.01 17.50 -10.65
CA ASP A 70 -16.78 16.68 -11.59
C ASP A 70 -18.01 16.04 -10.93
N ASP A 71 -18.00 15.84 -9.60
CA ASP A 71 -19.09 15.23 -8.83
C ASP A 71 -20.12 16.24 -8.25
N GLU A 72 -19.85 17.54 -8.27
CA GLU A 72 -20.80 18.60 -7.83
C GLU A 72 -21.59 19.27 -8.97
N ILE A 73 -21.47 18.79 -10.22
CA ILE A 73 -22.36 19.20 -11.32
C ILE A 73 -23.20 18.00 -11.79
N LEU A 74 -24.14 17.56 -10.94
CA LEU A 74 -25.38 16.92 -11.36
C LEU A 74 -26.54 17.22 -10.41
#